data_AF-A0A8B6FX41-F1
#
_entry.id   AF-A0A8B6FX41-F1
#
_cell.length_a   1.000
_cell.length_b   1.000
_cell.length_c   1.000
_cell.angle_alpha   90.00
_cell.angle_beta   90.00
_cell.angle_gamma   90.00
#
_symmetry.space_group_name_H-M   'P 1'
#
loop_
_entity.id
_entity.type
_entity.pdbx_description
1 polymer ?
#
loop_
_entity_poly.entity_id
_entity_poly.type
_entity_poly.pdbx_seq_one_letter_code
_entity_poly.pdbx_strand_id
1 'polypeptide(L)'
;MDLLYIVLTFQMLFDTIVWALRNDTKEWPAESRHMYKPDTLGFDKIYILNLERRPERRERIEKLLAELKLDYSIFRAVDGRKLNPEKLAELGVTILPGYEDMSLKR
;
A
#
# COMPACT_ATOMS: atom_id res chain seq x y z
N MET A 1 -8.88 -18.04 23.21
CA MET A 1 -7.64 -17.37 23.68
C MET A 1 -6.99 -18.38 24.58
N ASP A 2 -6.09 -19.18 24.00
CA ASP A 2 -5.76 -20.49 24.55
C ASP A 2 -4.41 -20.39 25.27
N LEU A 3 -4.12 -21.33 26.18
CA LEU A 3 -2.94 -21.27 27.05
C LEU A 3 -1.63 -21.07 26.28
N LEU A 4 -1.55 -21.64 25.07
CA LEU A 4 -0.42 -21.49 24.16
C LEU A 4 -0.18 -20.03 23.75
N TYR A 5 -1.25 -19.26 23.48
CA TYR A 5 -1.17 -17.85 23.13
C TYR A 5 -0.64 -17.01 24.30
N ILE A 6 -1.09 -17.31 25.52
CA ILE A 6 -0.62 -16.62 26.73
C ILE A 6 0.88 -16.90 26.92
N VAL A 7 1.32 -18.15 26.86
CA VAL A 7 2.74 -18.50 27.03
C VAL A 7 3.63 -17.85 25.96
N LEU A 8 3.21 -17.83 24.70
CA LEU A 8 3.94 -17.17 23.61
C LEU A 8 4.03 -15.65 23.79
N THR A 9 2.93 -15.00 24.20
CA THR A 9 2.95 -13.55 24.45
C THR A 9 3.85 -13.17 25.64
N PHE A 10 3.85 -13.95 26.71
CA PHE A 10 4.75 -13.75 27.84
C PHE A 10 6.22 -13.99 27.48
N GLN A 11 6.51 -15.04 26.71
CA GLN A 11 7.87 -15.32 26.24
C GLN A 11 8.40 -14.18 25.36
N MET A 12 7.60 -13.71 24.40
CA MET A 12 7.98 -12.57 23.55
C MET A 12 8.19 -11.28 24.34
N LEU A 13 7.36 -11.01 25.35
CA LEU A 13 7.52 -9.84 26.22
C LEU A 13 8.79 -9.93 27.06
N PHE A 14 9.09 -11.12 27.61
CA PHE A 14 10.28 -11.36 28.41
C PHE A 14 11.56 -11.20 27.57
N ASP A 15 11.60 -11.80 26.38
CA ASP A 15 12.74 -11.70 25.48
C ASP A 15 12.99 -10.25 25.04
N THR A 16 11.91 -9.48 24.84
CA THR A 16 11.97 -8.04 24.53
C THR A 16 12.58 -7.23 25.67
N ILE A 17 12.14 -7.49 26.91
CA ILE A 17 12.63 -6.78 28.10
C ILE A 17 14.09 -7.16 28.38
N VAL A 18 14.43 -8.45 28.34
CA VAL A 18 15.80 -8.93 28.56
C VAL A 18 16.75 -8.38 27.50
N TRP A 19 16.31 -8.31 26.24
CA TRP A 19 17.10 -7.69 25.17
C TRP A 19 17.33 -6.19 25.42
N ALA A 20 16.29 -5.44 25.76
CA ALA A 20 16.38 -4.00 26.04
C ALA A 20 17.25 -3.68 27.26
N LEU A 21 17.24 -4.54 28.28
CA LEU A 21 18.09 -4.40 29.46
C LEU A 21 19.55 -4.77 29.19
N ARG A 22 19.81 -5.59 28.16
CA ARG A 22 21.16 -6.09 27.85
C ARG A 22 21.90 -5.21 26.84
N ASN A 23 21.20 -4.46 26.00
CA ASN A 23 21.80 -3.61 24.96
C ASN A 23 21.35 -2.15 25.13
N ASP A 24 22.28 -1.26 25.46
CA ASP A 24 22.05 0.19 25.66
C ASP A 24 21.85 0.96 24.34
N THR A 25 21.63 0.24 23.24
CA THR A 25 21.51 0.79 21.89
C THR A 25 20.04 0.99 21.51
N LYS A 26 19.71 2.17 20.98
CA LYS A 26 18.40 2.53 20.41
C LYS A 26 17.93 1.65 19.23
N GLU A 27 18.68 0.62 18.85
CA GLU A 27 18.45 -0.17 17.66
C GLU A 27 18.24 -1.65 18.00
N TRP A 28 17.11 -2.17 17.51
CA TRP A 28 16.63 -3.53 17.64
C TRP A 28 17.59 -4.56 16.98
N PRO A 29 17.81 -5.76 17.55
CA PRO A 29 18.87 -6.67 17.12
C PRO A 29 18.55 -7.28 15.75
N ALA A 30 19.58 -7.51 14.93
CA ALA A 30 19.42 -7.90 13.53
C ALA A 30 18.61 -9.19 13.34
N GLU A 31 18.74 -10.15 14.24
CA GLU A 31 18.05 -11.44 14.26
C GLU A 31 16.55 -11.36 14.58
N SER A 32 16.13 -10.29 15.26
CA SER A 32 14.71 -9.98 15.50
C SER A 32 14.10 -9.11 14.40
N ARG A 33 14.90 -8.77 13.37
CA ARG A 33 14.39 -8.53 12.02
C ARG A 33 13.93 -9.88 11.47
N HIS A 34 12.86 -10.45 12.04
CA HIS A 34 11.86 -11.06 11.17
C HIS A 34 11.45 -9.93 10.24
N MET A 35 12.17 -9.88 9.13
CA MET A 35 12.05 -8.93 8.06
C MET A 35 10.58 -9.01 7.68
N TYR A 36 9.78 -8.04 8.13
CA TYR A 36 8.40 -7.86 7.69
C TYR A 36 8.52 -7.62 6.20
N LYS A 37 8.55 -8.72 5.45
CA LYS A 37 8.52 -8.70 4.01
C LYS A 37 7.26 -7.93 3.65
N PRO A 38 7.34 -7.08 2.62
CA PRO A 38 6.17 -6.40 2.12
C PRO A 38 5.00 -7.39 2.00
N ASP A 39 3.90 -7.11 2.71
CA ASP A 39 2.72 -7.98 2.76
C ASP A 39 1.71 -7.52 1.71
N THR A 40 0.99 -8.45 1.13
CA THR A 40 -0.14 -8.16 0.24
C THR A 40 -1.47 -8.19 0.99
N LEU A 41 -1.48 -8.38 2.31
CA LEU A 41 -2.67 -8.47 3.16
C LEU A 41 -3.64 -9.59 2.72
N GLY A 42 -3.11 -10.64 2.08
CA GLY A 42 -3.91 -11.74 1.53
C GLY A 42 -4.48 -11.49 0.14
N PHE A 43 -4.16 -10.37 -0.51
CA PHE A 43 -4.46 -10.15 -1.93
C PHE A 43 -3.37 -10.77 -2.82
N ASP A 44 -3.70 -11.08 -4.08
CA ASP A 44 -2.69 -11.53 -5.05
C ASP A 44 -1.69 -10.41 -5.37
N LYS A 45 -2.20 -9.20 -5.64
CA LYS A 45 -1.42 -7.99 -5.97
C LYS A 45 -2.17 -6.74 -5.58
N ILE A 46 -1.44 -5.71 -5.14
CA ILE A 46 -1.98 -4.39 -4.83
C ILE A 46 -1.53 -3.39 -5.90
N TYR A 47 -2.49 -2.66 -6.46
CA TYR A 47 -2.24 -1.66 -7.50
C TYR A 47 -2.66 -0.27 -7.04
N ILE A 48 -1.76 0.69 -7.19
CA ILE A 48 -2.01 2.10 -6.88
C ILE A 48 -2.13 2.88 -8.19
N LEU A 49 -3.32 3.41 -8.45
CA LEU A 49 -3.58 4.27 -9.60
C LEU A 49 -3.36 5.74 -9.23
N ASN A 50 -2.47 6.43 -9.94
CA ASN A 50 -2.25 7.86 -9.72
C ASN A 50 -2.18 8.66 -11.02
N LEU A 51 -2.77 9.85 -11.02
CA LEU A 51 -2.65 10.82 -12.13
C LEU A 51 -1.30 11.53 -12.06
N GLU A 52 -0.57 11.59 -13.17
CA GLU A 52 0.74 12.26 -13.25
C GLU A 52 0.71 13.71 -12.73
N ARG A 53 -0.39 14.45 -12.99
CA ARG A 53 -0.55 15.85 -12.56
C ARG A 53 -0.79 16.05 -11.05
N ARG A 54 -0.86 14.99 -10.25
CA ARG A 54 -1.07 15.06 -8.78
C ARG A 54 0.05 14.34 -8.00
N PRO A 55 1.30 14.82 -8.12
CA PRO A 55 2.45 14.19 -7.46
C PRO A 55 2.33 14.23 -5.93
N GLU A 56 1.69 15.25 -5.36
CA GLU A 56 1.51 15.41 -3.92
C GLU A 56 0.63 14.30 -3.31
N ARG A 57 -0.34 13.77 -4.08
CA ARG A 57 -1.14 12.61 -3.63
C ARG A 57 -0.32 11.33 -3.65
N ARG A 58 0.52 11.17 -4.66
CA ARG A 58 1.43 10.03 -4.78
C ARG A 58 2.38 9.97 -3.60
N GLU A 59 3.04 11.08 -3.28
CA GLU A 59 3.99 11.15 -2.18
C GLU A 59 3.34 10.78 -0.83
N ARG A 60 2.11 11.26 -0.58
CA ARG A 60 1.36 10.88 0.62
C ARG A 60 1.03 9.39 0.68
N ILE A 61 0.60 8.81 -0.44
CA ILE A 61 0.27 7.39 -0.52
C ILE A 61 1.54 6.53 -0.34
N GLU A 62 2.65 6.90 -0.98
CA GLU A 62 3.91 6.17 -0.85
C GLU A 62 4.43 6.19 0.60
N LYS A 63 4.30 7.31 1.33
CA LYS A 63 4.65 7.38 2.76
C LYS A 63 3.81 6.41 3.60
N LEU A 64 2.49 6.41 3.41
CA LEU A 64 1.58 5.52 4.13
C LEU A 64 1.84 4.04 3.81
N LEU A 65 2.09 3.70 2.54
CA LEU A 65 2.36 2.33 2.12
C LEU A 65 3.71 1.82 2.63
N ALA A 66 4.70 2.71 2.74
CA ALA A 66 5.99 2.39 3.35
C ALA A 66 5.86 2.09 4.85
N GLU A 67 5.04 2.87 5.58
CA GLU A 67 4.73 2.61 6.99
C GLU A 67 4.01 1.27 7.19
N LEU A 68 3.08 0.94 6.29
CA LEU A 68 2.35 -0.33 6.32
C LEU A 68 3.14 -1.53 5.77
N LYS A 69 4.31 -1.29 5.15
CA LYS A 69 5.14 -2.31 4.51
C LYS A 69 4.33 -3.18 3.56
N LEU A 70 3.64 -2.55 2.61
CA LEU A 70 2.86 -3.28 1.61
C LEU A 70 3.66 -3.57 0.35
N ASP A 71 3.41 -4.73 -0.26
CA ASP A 71 3.87 -5.02 -1.62
C ASP A 71 2.86 -4.46 -2.62
N TYR A 72 3.27 -3.45 -3.40
CA TYR A 72 2.38 -2.76 -4.32
C TYR A 72 3.09 -2.32 -5.61
N SER A 73 2.30 -2.14 -6.67
CA SER A 73 2.75 -1.61 -7.95
C SER A 73 2.01 -0.32 -8.30
N ILE A 74 2.74 0.72 -8.70
CA ILE A 74 2.16 1.99 -9.13
C ILE A 74 1.84 1.93 -10.62
N PHE A 75 0.61 2.25 -10.96
CA PHE A 75 0.13 2.38 -12.32
C PHE A 75 -0.25 3.83 -12.63
N ARG A 76 0.16 4.29 -13.81
CA ARG A 76 -0.23 5.60 -14.33
C ARG A 76 -1.71 5.58 -14.70
N ALA A 77 -2.49 6.47 -14.08
CA ALA A 77 -3.87 6.67 -14.45
C ALA A 77 -4.00 7.52 -15.73
N VAL A 78 -5.05 7.25 -16.51
CA VAL A 78 -5.42 8.06 -17.67
C VAL A 78 -6.13 9.34 -17.21
N ASP A 79 -5.75 10.48 -17.77
CA ASP A 79 -6.36 11.76 -17.42
C ASP A 79 -7.68 11.97 -18.16
N GLY A 80 -8.79 11.86 -17.43
CA GLY A 80 -10.16 12.16 -17.90
C GLY A 80 -10.31 13.50 -18.63
N ARG A 81 -9.55 14.53 -18.25
CA ARG A 81 -9.65 15.84 -18.93
C ARG A 81 -9.08 15.84 -20.35
N LYS A 82 -8.23 14.87 -20.66
CA LYS A 82 -7.62 14.70 -21.99
C LYS A 82 -8.34 13.63 -22.81
N LEU A 83 -9.35 12.98 -22.23
CA LEU A 83 -10.14 11.97 -22.93
C LEU A 83 -11.20 12.68 -23.77
N ASN A 84 -11.01 12.65 -25.08
CA ASN A 84 -12.01 13.03 -26.07
C ASN A 84 -12.43 11.76 -26.87
N PRO A 85 -13.50 11.83 -27.67
CA PRO A 85 -13.97 10.68 -28.45
C PRO A 85 -12.89 10.08 -29.36
N GLU A 86 -12.03 10.91 -29.95
CA GLU A 86 -10.91 10.49 -30.79
C GLU A 86 -9.89 9.65 -30.00
N LYS A 87 -9.51 10.11 -28.81
CA LYS A 87 -8.56 9.42 -27.94
C LYS A 87 -9.14 8.12 -27.37
N LEU A 88 -10.44 8.09 -27.09
CA LEU A 88 -11.14 6.87 -26.70
C LEU A 88 -11.14 5.84 -27.83
N ALA A 89 -11.39 6.27 -29.07
CA ALA A 89 -11.31 5.41 -30.25
C ALA A 89 -9.89 4.87 -30.47
N GLU A 90 -8.86 5.71 -30.31
CA GLU A 90 -7.44 5.29 -30.36
C GLU A 90 -7.13 4.21 -29.31
N LEU A 91 -7.69 4.34 -28.11
CA LEU A 91 -7.56 3.35 -27.04
C LEU A 91 -8.43 2.09 -27.24
N GLY A 92 -9.23 2.03 -28.32
CA GLY A 92 -10.16 0.94 -28.59
C GLY A 92 -11.33 0.87 -27.60
N VAL A 93 -11.64 1.98 -26.92
CA VAL A 93 -12.70 2.05 -25.90
C VAL A 93 -13.99 2.55 -26.56
N THR A 94 -15.04 1.75 -26.47
CA THR A 94 -16.39 2.15 -26.89
C THR A 94 -17.22 2.51 -25.67
N ILE A 95 -17.78 3.73 -25.63
CA ILE A 95 -18.71 4.13 -24.57
C ILE A 95 -20.04 3.40 -24.76
N LEU A 96 -20.63 2.94 -23.66
CA LEU A 96 -21.96 2.33 -23.68
C LEU A 96 -23.01 3.33 -24.23
N PRO A 97 -23.86 2.94 -25.19
CA PRO A 97 -24.89 3.83 -25.73
C PRO A 97 -25.78 4.40 -24.61
N GLY A 98 -25.92 5.73 -24.57
CA GLY A 98 -26.70 6.43 -23.54
C GLY A 98 -26.00 6.65 -22.20
N TYR A 99 -24.74 6.23 -22.04
CA TYR A 99 -23.97 6.54 -20.84
C TYR A 99 -23.48 8.00 -20.87
N GLU A 100 -24.03 8.82 -19.96
CA GLU A 100 -23.53 10.16 -19.67
C GLU A 100 -22.69 10.14 -18.40
N ASP A 101 -21.39 10.44 -18.53
CA ASP A 101 -20.54 10.65 -17.37
C ASP A 101 -20.93 11.98 -16.68
N MET A 102 -21.47 11.87 -15.47
CA MET A 102 -21.89 13.02 -14.65
C MET A 102 -20.73 13.98 -14.34
N SER A 103 -19.48 13.49 -14.39
CA SER A 103 -18.28 14.29 -14.14
C SER A 103 -17.82 15.14 -15.34
N LEU A 104 -18.37 14.92 -16.55
CA LEU A 104 -18.11 15.73 -17.75
C LEU A 104 -18.93 17.04 -17.79
N LYS A 105 -19.90 17.23 -16.89
CA LYS A 105 -20.80 18.41 -16.85
C LYS A 105 -20.19 19.65 -16.17
N ARG A 106 -18.86 19.81 -16.13
CA ARG A 106 -18.17 20.89 -15.38
C ARG A 106 -17.44 21.88 -16.26
#